data_AF-A0A353D136-F1
#
_entry.id   AF-A0A353D136-F1
#
_cell.length_a   1.000
_cell.length_b   1.000
_cell.length_c   1.000
_cell.angle_alpha   90.00
_cell.angle_beta   90.00
_cell.angle_gamma   90.00
#
_symmetry.space_group_name_H-M   'P 1'
#
loop_
_entity.id
_entity.type
_entity.pdbx_description
1 polymer ?
#
loop_
_entity_poly.entity_id
_entity_poly.type
_entity_poly.pdbx_seq_one_letter_code
_entity_poly.pdbx_strand_id
1 'polypeptide(L)'
;MCGIIGAIAGRNITDILVEGLKRLEYRGYDSAGVALLDQQGGIRRQRVTGRVKNLQKMLRQNPAVAGQIGIAHTRWATHGEPSEKNAHPHMCNDVVALVHNGIIENHEALREQQEKEDYRFTSNTDTEVIVHQIHRNLLASGDLFKAMQQTV
;
A
#
# COMPACT_ATOMS: atom_id res chain seq x y z
N MET A 1 -2.12 -16.29 -3.01
CA MET A 1 -2.76 -15.48 -1.92
C MET A 1 -1.78 -14.42 -1.48
N CYS A 2 -2.14 -13.15 -1.32
CA CYS A 2 -1.14 -12.12 -0.98
C CYS A 2 -0.61 -12.22 0.47
N GLY A 3 0.41 -11.41 0.81
CA GLY A 3 0.96 -11.28 2.16
C GLY A 3 0.96 -9.84 2.64
N ILE A 4 0.57 -9.60 3.91
CA ILE A 4 0.58 -8.27 4.55
C ILE A 4 1.46 -8.34 5.80
N ILE A 5 2.30 -7.32 5.99
CA ILE A 5 3.01 -7.07 7.25
C ILE A 5 2.82 -5.60 7.61
N GLY A 6 2.56 -5.32 8.89
CA GLY A 6 2.63 -3.98 9.46
C GLY A 6 3.49 -4.00 10.70
N ALA A 7 4.19 -2.90 10.98
CA ALA A 7 4.97 -2.76 12.20
C ALA A 7 4.98 -1.32 12.71
N ILE A 8 5.08 -1.19 14.03
CA ILE A 8 5.33 0.05 14.76
C ILE A 8 6.35 -0.24 15.86
N ALA A 9 7.44 0.53 15.93
CA ALA A 9 8.48 0.33 16.92
C ALA A 9 9.28 1.62 17.17
N GLY A 10 10.03 1.67 18.27
CA GLY A 10 10.96 2.79 18.57
C GLY A 10 12.24 2.82 17.73
N ARG A 11 12.38 1.96 16.72
CA ARG A 11 13.55 1.85 15.83
C ARG A 11 13.12 1.70 14.38
N ASN A 12 14.06 1.86 13.45
CA ASN A 12 13.78 1.64 12.04
C ASN A 12 13.27 0.21 11.79
N ILE A 13 12.14 0.08 11.09
CA ILE A 13 11.48 -1.19 10.81
C ILE A 13 11.66 -1.69 9.37
N THR A 14 12.39 -0.98 8.50
CA THR A 14 12.53 -1.37 7.07
C THR A 14 12.96 -2.82 6.89
N ASP A 15 14.00 -3.28 7.61
CA ASP A 15 14.47 -4.66 7.53
C ASP A 15 13.48 -5.67 8.13
N ILE A 16 12.74 -5.27 9.18
CA ILE A 16 11.72 -6.10 9.82
C ILE A 16 10.58 -6.38 8.82
N LEU A 17 10.13 -5.34 8.11
CA LEU A 17 9.11 -5.47 7.07
C LEU A 17 9.57 -6.39 5.95
N VAL A 18 10.79 -6.20 5.43
CA VAL A 18 11.37 -7.01 4.36
C VAL A 18 11.51 -8.48 4.77
N GLU A 19 11.96 -8.75 6.00
CA GLU A 19 12.08 -10.12 6.51
C GLU A 19 10.71 -10.78 6.70
N GLY A 20 9.71 -10.02 7.18
CA GLY A 20 8.33 -10.47 7.22
C GLY A 20 7.80 -10.85 5.84
N LEU A 21 8.06 -10.02 4.82
CA LEU A 21 7.67 -10.32 3.43
C LEU A 21 8.32 -11.58 2.88
N LYS A 22 9.60 -11.84 3.17
CA LYS A 22 10.28 -13.07 2.74
C LYS A 22 9.57 -14.33 3.25
N ARG A 23 9.07 -14.28 4.49
CA ARG A 23 8.30 -15.39 5.09
C ARG A 23 6.92 -15.56 4.46
N LEU A 24 6.39 -14.54 3.78
CA LEU A 24 5.09 -14.58 3.09
C LEU A 24 5.21 -14.71 1.57
N GLU A 25 6.44 -14.69 1.00
CA GLU A 25 6.68 -14.70 -0.45
C GLU A 25 6.12 -15.97 -1.13
N TYR A 26 6.04 -17.09 -0.40
CA TYR A 26 5.44 -18.33 -0.92
C TYR A 26 3.97 -18.18 -1.32
N ARG A 27 3.28 -17.13 -0.83
CA ARG A 27 1.88 -16.89 -1.15
C ARG A 27 1.70 -15.98 -2.38
N GLY A 28 2.66 -15.09 -2.67
CA GLY A 28 2.61 -14.11 -3.77
C GLY A 28 3.99 -13.53 -4.11
N TYR A 29 4.31 -13.44 -5.40
CA TYR A 29 5.65 -13.11 -5.88
C TYR A 29 5.67 -12.27 -7.18
N ASP A 30 4.52 -11.76 -7.62
CA ASP A 30 4.41 -10.93 -8.83
C ASP A 30 4.96 -9.52 -8.61
N SER A 31 4.82 -9.00 -7.39
CA SER A 31 5.37 -7.72 -6.95
C SER A 31 5.44 -7.63 -5.43
N ALA A 32 6.22 -6.69 -4.93
CA ALA A 32 6.33 -6.40 -3.51
C ALA A 32 6.54 -4.90 -3.27
N GLY A 33 6.18 -4.40 -2.10
CA GLY A 33 6.42 -3.02 -1.74
C GLY A 33 6.28 -2.73 -0.25
N VAL A 34 6.76 -1.55 0.14
CA VAL A 34 6.65 -0.98 1.49
C VAL A 34 6.22 0.48 1.42
N ALA A 35 5.56 0.95 2.48
CA ALA A 35 5.37 2.35 2.78
C ALA A 35 5.71 2.58 4.25
N LEU A 36 6.54 3.57 4.54
CA LEU A 36 6.97 3.92 5.89
C LEU A 36 6.69 5.40 6.16
N LEU A 37 6.29 5.70 7.39
CA LEU A 37 6.19 7.07 7.89
C LEU A 37 7.57 7.52 8.35
N ASP A 38 8.10 8.57 7.71
CA ASP A 38 9.36 9.19 8.10
C ASP A 38 9.20 10.05 9.37
N GLN A 39 10.32 10.52 9.92
CA GLN A 39 10.32 11.30 11.16
C GLN A 39 9.65 12.66 11.03
N GLN A 40 9.51 13.17 9.80
CA GLN A 40 8.85 14.42 9.48
C GLN A 40 7.34 14.24 9.25
N GLY A 41 6.83 13.01 9.36
CA GLY A 41 5.42 12.67 9.11
C GLY A 41 5.07 12.45 7.65
N GLY A 42 6.07 12.42 6.75
CA GLY A 42 5.89 12.11 5.33
C GLY A 42 5.86 10.60 5.08
N ILE A 43 5.10 10.16 4.07
CA ILE A 43 5.06 8.75 3.66
C ILE A 43 6.10 8.51 2.56
N ARG A 44 7.03 7.58 2.81
CA ARG A 44 8.01 7.09 1.84
C ARG A 44 7.62 5.72 1.35
N ARG A 45 7.42 5.57 0.04
CA ARG A 45 7.02 4.31 -0.59
C ARG A 45 8.08 3.81 -1.56
N GLN A 46 8.33 2.50 -1.52
CA GLN A 46 9.10 1.79 -2.54
C GLN A 46 8.31 0.56 -2.98
N ARG A 47 8.18 0.38 -4.29
CA ARG A 47 7.54 -0.80 -4.91
C ARG A 47 8.47 -1.36 -5.97
N VAL A 48 8.31 -2.64 -6.28
CA VAL A 48 9.02 -3.34 -7.36
C VAL A 48 8.13 -4.42 -7.96
N THR A 49 8.36 -4.74 -9.23
CA THR A 49 7.89 -6.00 -9.82
C THR A 49 8.79 -7.17 -9.40
N GLY A 50 8.19 -8.36 -9.38
CA GLY A 50 8.83 -9.60 -8.98
C GLY A 50 9.01 -9.76 -7.47
N ARG A 51 10.06 -10.49 -7.11
CA ARG A 51 10.29 -11.04 -5.77
C ARG A 51 10.78 -10.01 -4.74
N VAL A 52 10.60 -10.32 -3.46
CA VAL A 52 11.01 -9.50 -2.30
C VAL A 52 12.51 -9.18 -2.32
N LYS A 53 13.36 -10.05 -2.89
CA LYS A 53 14.79 -9.78 -3.08
C LYS A 53 15.06 -8.51 -3.89
N ASN A 54 14.21 -8.19 -4.88
CA ASN A 54 14.34 -7.00 -5.70
C ASN A 54 14.04 -5.75 -4.86
N LEU A 55 13.01 -5.83 -4.01
CA LEU A 55 12.63 -4.76 -3.09
C LEU A 55 13.76 -4.50 -2.09
N GLN A 56 14.35 -5.57 -1.53
CA GLN A 56 15.48 -5.46 -0.62
C GLN A 56 16.67 -4.76 -1.29
N LYS A 57 16.96 -5.08 -2.56
CA LYS A 57 18.03 -4.41 -3.33
C LYS A 57 17.74 -2.92 -3.51
N MET A 58 16.52 -2.56 -3.90
CA MET A 58 16.12 -1.16 -4.09
C MET A 58 16.17 -0.35 -2.79
N LEU A 59 15.70 -0.92 -1.67
CA LEU A 59 15.75 -0.26 -0.36
C LEU A 59 17.18 -0.01 0.12
N ARG A 60 18.12 -0.92 -0.17
CA ARG A 60 19.55 -0.70 0.11
C ARG A 60 20.14 0.46 -0.70
N GLN A 61 19.63 0.70 -1.91
CA GLN A 61 20.04 1.81 -2.77
C GLN A 61 19.33 3.12 -2.42
N ASN A 62 18.22 3.06 -1.67
CA ASN A 62 17.42 4.21 -1.27
C ASN A 62 17.20 4.23 0.26
N PRO A 63 18.23 4.56 1.06
CA PRO A 63 18.15 4.53 2.51
C PRO A 63 17.19 5.58 3.10
N ALA A 64 16.70 6.52 2.29
CA ALA A 64 15.68 7.49 2.69
C ALA A 64 14.32 6.84 2.96
N VAL A 65 14.09 5.61 2.48
CA VAL A 65 12.87 4.83 2.77
C VAL A 65 13.05 4.12 4.12
N ALA A 66 12.92 4.89 5.19
CA ALA A 66 13.09 4.46 6.57
C ALA A 66 12.02 5.08 7.47
N GLY A 67 11.68 4.39 8.55
CA GLY A 67 10.64 4.86 9.46
C GLY A 67 10.41 3.92 10.63
N GLN A 68 9.65 4.40 11.61
CA GLN A 68 9.26 3.65 12.82
C GLN A 68 7.89 2.99 12.69
N ILE A 69 7.10 3.42 11.70
CA ILE A 69 5.75 2.94 11.41
C ILE A 69 5.69 2.62 9.92
N GLY A 70 5.07 1.51 9.55
CA GLY A 70 4.99 1.14 8.13
C GLY A 70 4.26 -0.15 7.86
N ILE A 71 3.91 -0.31 6.60
CA ILE A 71 3.17 -1.43 6.03
C ILE A 71 3.91 -1.96 4.80
N ALA A 72 3.74 -3.25 4.53
CA ALA A 72 4.42 -3.96 3.47
C ALA A 72 3.51 -5.03 2.87
N HIS A 73 3.72 -5.32 1.58
CA HIS A 73 2.90 -6.29 0.85
C HIS A 73 3.69 -7.13 -0.14
N THR A 74 3.28 -8.39 -0.28
CA THR A 74 3.58 -9.23 -1.45
C THR A 74 2.29 -9.54 -2.19
N ARG A 75 2.31 -9.33 -3.51
CA ARG A 75 1.12 -9.42 -4.35
C ARG A 75 1.13 -10.67 -5.23
N TRP A 76 -0.03 -11.29 -5.33
CA TRP A 76 -0.45 -12.19 -6.39
C TRP A 76 -1.55 -11.48 -7.17
N ALA A 77 -1.33 -11.16 -8.45
CA ALA A 77 -2.24 -10.31 -9.20
C ALA A 77 -3.59 -10.99 -9.48
N THR A 78 -4.70 -10.27 -9.23
CA THR A 78 -6.07 -10.63 -9.63
C THR A 78 -6.64 -9.57 -10.58
N HIS A 79 -6.78 -8.33 -10.10
CA HIS A 79 -7.17 -7.17 -10.91
C HIS A 79 -5.95 -6.35 -11.34
N GLY A 80 -5.75 -6.21 -12.65
CA GLY A 80 -4.61 -5.50 -13.21
C GLY A 80 -3.32 -6.32 -13.23
N GLU A 81 -2.62 -6.23 -14.36
CA GLU A 81 -1.38 -6.99 -14.63
C GLU A 81 -0.28 -6.77 -13.57
N PRO A 82 0.63 -7.75 -13.39
CA PRO A 82 1.87 -7.55 -12.63
C PRO A 82 2.69 -6.36 -13.16
N SER A 83 2.63 -5.25 -12.45
CA SER A 83 3.35 -4.02 -12.78
C SER A 83 3.61 -3.21 -11.51
N GLU A 84 4.61 -2.32 -11.54
CA GLU A 84 4.94 -1.50 -10.36
C GLU A 84 3.77 -0.57 -10.00
N LYS A 85 3.01 -0.06 -10.98
CA LYS A 85 1.82 0.77 -10.75
C LYS A 85 0.73 0.04 -9.96
N ASN A 86 0.59 -1.28 -10.17
CA ASN A 86 -0.41 -2.14 -9.52
C ASN A 86 0.13 -2.82 -8.26
N ALA A 87 1.41 -2.64 -7.93
CA ALA A 87 1.98 -3.15 -6.69
C ALA A 87 1.45 -2.35 -5.49
N HIS A 88 1.27 -3.01 -4.36
CA HIS A 88 0.93 -2.33 -3.11
C HIS A 88 2.22 -1.88 -2.42
N PRO A 89 2.18 -0.88 -1.50
CA PRO A 89 1.01 -0.12 -1.06
C PRO A 89 0.45 0.87 -2.10
N HIS A 90 -0.88 0.98 -2.17
CA HIS A 90 -1.54 2.10 -2.86
C HIS A 90 -1.52 3.34 -1.97
N MET A 91 -1.53 4.52 -2.58
CA MET A 91 -1.47 5.79 -1.87
C MET A 91 -2.45 6.79 -2.48
N CYS A 92 -2.99 7.67 -1.65
CA CYS A 92 -3.79 8.82 -2.08
C CYS A 92 -3.19 10.11 -1.52
N ASN A 93 -2.85 11.05 -2.42
CA ASN A 93 -2.33 12.40 -2.12
C ASN A 93 -1.18 12.46 -1.11
N ASP A 94 -0.35 11.41 -1.03
CA ASP A 94 0.71 11.28 -0.04
C ASP A 94 0.26 11.35 1.44
N VAL A 95 -1.06 11.25 1.69
CA VAL A 95 -1.67 11.30 3.04
C VAL A 95 -2.00 9.91 3.57
N VAL A 96 -2.53 9.03 2.72
CA VAL A 96 -3.00 7.70 3.13
C VAL A 96 -2.29 6.64 2.30
N ALA A 97 -1.81 5.58 2.97
CA ALA A 97 -1.25 4.39 2.34
C ALA A 97 -2.02 3.14 2.76
N LEU A 98 -2.27 2.23 1.82
CA LEU A 98 -3.09 1.03 2.04
C LEU A 98 -2.45 -0.21 1.41
N VAL A 99 -2.50 -1.32 2.16
CA VAL A 99 -2.29 -2.68 1.65
C VAL A 99 -3.58 -3.48 1.83
N HIS A 100 -3.84 -4.44 0.95
CA HIS A 100 -5.10 -5.17 0.93
C HIS A 100 -4.89 -6.59 0.42
N ASN A 101 -5.57 -7.54 1.05
CA ASN A 101 -5.67 -8.92 0.65
C ASN A 101 -7.16 -9.24 0.49
N GLY A 102 -7.58 -9.56 -0.71
CA GLY A 102 -8.99 -9.79 -1.01
C GLY A 102 -9.34 -9.26 -2.39
N ILE A 103 -10.64 -9.16 -2.63
CA ILE A 103 -11.21 -8.55 -3.84
C ILE A 103 -12.31 -7.58 -3.39
N ILE A 104 -12.30 -6.37 -3.94
CA ILE A 104 -13.42 -5.43 -3.80
C ILE A 104 -14.35 -5.62 -4.99
N GLU A 105 -15.45 -6.35 -4.77
CA GLU A 105 -16.33 -6.80 -5.86
C GLU A 105 -17.04 -5.64 -6.57
N ASN A 106 -17.39 -4.58 -5.83
CA ASN A 106 -18.06 -3.39 -6.35
C ASN A 106 -17.11 -2.27 -6.79
N HIS A 107 -15.83 -2.57 -7.07
CA HIS A 107 -14.82 -1.56 -7.39
C HIS A 107 -15.11 -0.76 -8.67
N GLU A 108 -15.81 -1.32 -9.65
CA GLU A 108 -16.15 -0.59 -10.88
C GLU A 108 -17.07 0.60 -10.58
N ALA A 109 -18.17 0.36 -9.86
CA ALA A 109 -19.10 1.40 -9.45
C ALA A 109 -18.44 2.47 -8.55
N LEU A 110 -17.57 2.03 -7.63
CA LEU A 110 -16.83 2.95 -6.76
C LEU A 110 -15.83 3.79 -7.56
N ARG A 111 -15.11 3.19 -8.52
CA ARG A 111 -14.16 3.89 -9.38
C ARG A 111 -14.85 4.95 -10.23
N GLU A 112 -15.96 4.60 -10.89
CA GLU A 112 -16.73 5.55 -11.69
C GLU A 112 -17.26 6.73 -10.85
N GLN A 113 -17.69 6.46 -9.62
CA GLN A 113 -18.11 7.52 -8.71
C GLN A 113 -16.93 8.42 -8.32
N GLN A 114 -15.81 7.83 -7.93
CA GLN A 114 -14.65 8.58 -7.46
C GLN A 114 -13.97 9.39 -8.58
N GLU A 115 -13.99 8.91 -9.82
CA GLU A 115 -13.52 9.67 -10.99
C GLU A 115 -14.38 10.93 -11.24
N LYS A 116 -15.69 10.87 -10.98
CA LYS A 116 -16.57 12.06 -11.02
C LYS A 116 -16.34 13.01 -9.84
N GLU A 117 -15.71 12.52 -8.77
CA GLU A 117 -15.27 13.30 -7.60
C GLU A 117 -13.81 13.77 -7.75
N ASP A 118 -13.27 13.78 -8.98
CA ASP A 118 -11.92 14.23 -9.34
C ASP A 118 -10.77 13.40 -8.76
N TYR A 119 -11.02 12.19 -8.27
CA TYR A 119 -9.94 11.26 -7.91
C TYR A 119 -9.26 10.69 -9.15
N ARG A 120 -7.95 10.90 -9.26
CA ARG A 120 -7.13 10.32 -10.31
C ARG A 120 -6.64 8.92 -9.93
N PHE A 121 -7.09 7.91 -10.64
CA PHE A 121 -6.56 6.56 -10.52
C PHE A 121 -5.22 6.40 -11.26
N THR A 122 -4.28 5.74 -10.59
CA THR A 122 -2.92 5.49 -11.07
C THR A 122 -2.64 4.00 -11.29
N SER A 123 -3.59 3.14 -10.94
CA SER A 123 -3.53 1.70 -11.08
C SER A 123 -4.82 1.12 -11.68
N ASN A 124 -4.73 -0.14 -12.08
CA ASN A 124 -5.87 -0.94 -12.54
C ASN A 124 -6.38 -1.88 -11.44
N THR A 125 -6.03 -1.61 -10.18
CA THR A 125 -6.44 -2.44 -9.05
C THR A 125 -7.80 -2.01 -8.51
N ASP A 126 -8.53 -2.99 -8.02
CA ASP A 126 -9.70 -2.81 -7.17
C ASP A 126 -9.34 -2.08 -5.86
N THR A 127 -8.15 -2.34 -5.32
CA THR A 127 -7.67 -1.80 -4.04
C THR A 127 -7.61 -0.26 -4.01
N GLU A 128 -7.31 0.38 -5.13
CA GLU A 128 -7.15 1.84 -5.17
C GLU A 128 -8.43 2.60 -4.80
N VAL A 129 -9.62 2.01 -5.03
CA VAL A 129 -10.89 2.66 -4.64
C VAL A 129 -11.01 2.82 -3.12
N ILE A 130 -10.40 1.91 -2.35
CA ILE A 130 -10.45 1.94 -0.89
C ILE A 130 -9.55 3.04 -0.33
N VAL A 131 -8.34 3.22 -0.88
CA VAL A 131 -7.45 4.29 -0.39
C VAL A 131 -8.02 5.68 -0.69
N HIS A 132 -8.72 5.85 -1.81
CA HIS A 132 -9.46 7.06 -2.13
C HIS A 132 -10.65 7.27 -1.19
N GLN A 133 -11.43 6.21 -0.89
CA GLN A 133 -12.57 6.32 0.01
C GLN A 133 -12.16 6.69 1.44
N ILE A 134 -11.06 6.10 1.95
CA ILE A 134 -10.51 6.46 3.27
C ILE A 134 -10.05 7.92 3.25
N HIS A 135 -9.34 8.36 2.20
CA HIS A 135 -8.91 9.75 2.08
C HIS A 135 -10.10 10.71 2.10
N ARG A 136 -11.18 10.42 1.36
CA ARG A 136 -12.42 11.22 1.37
C ARG A 136 -13.02 11.32 2.77
N ASN A 137 -13.18 10.19 3.46
CA ASN A 137 -13.77 10.16 4.79
C ASN A 137 -12.84 10.84 5.84
N LEU A 138 -11.53 10.79 5.62
CA LEU A 138 -10.55 11.48 6.47
C LEU A 138 -10.67 13.00 6.35
N LEU A 139 -10.86 13.54 5.14
CA LEU A 139 -11.10 14.97 4.95
C LEU A 139 -12.35 15.46 5.68
N ALA A 140 -13.39 14.63 5.77
CA ALA A 140 -14.64 14.97 6.45
C ALA A 140 -14.56 14.81 7.98
N SER A 141 -13.87 13.79 8.47
CA SER A 141 -13.87 13.42 9.90
C SER A 141 -12.68 13.94 10.69
N GLY A 142 -11.55 14.22 10.04
CA GLY A 142 -10.28 14.56 10.68
C GLY A 142 -9.64 13.42 11.50
N ASP A 143 -10.18 12.20 11.41
CA ASP A 143 -9.78 11.06 12.24
C ASP A 143 -9.68 9.79 11.38
N LEU A 144 -8.50 9.16 11.33
CA LEU A 144 -8.26 8.01 10.48
C LEU A 144 -9.08 6.78 10.89
N PHE A 145 -9.33 6.60 12.18
CA PHE A 145 -10.11 5.47 12.67
C PHE A 145 -11.58 5.61 12.27
N LYS A 146 -12.17 6.78 12.46
CA LYS A 146 -13.53 7.09 11.99
C LYS A 146 -13.63 7.00 10.48
N ALA A 147 -12.65 7.52 9.76
CA ALA A 147 -12.61 7.45 8.30
C ALA A 147 -12.65 6.01 7.80
N MET A 148 -11.88 5.12 8.42
CA MET A 148 -11.86 3.69 8.13
C MET A 148 -13.21 3.03 8.43
N GLN A 149 -13.81 3.27 9.59
CA GLN A 149 -15.13 2.73 9.96
C GLN A 149 -16.26 3.17 9.03
N GLN A 150 -16.12 4.33 8.39
CA GLN A 150 -17.09 4.83 7.41
C GLN A 150 -16.86 4.26 6.00
N THR A 151 -15.69 3.67 5.73
CA THR A 151 -15.35 3.10 4.42
C THR A 151 -15.76 1.63 4.30
N VAL A 152 -15.60 0.84 5.37
CA VAL A 152 -15.84 -0.61 5.39
C VAL A 152 -16.99 -1.03 6.29
#